data_AF-A0A413R8U7-F1
#
_entry.id   AF-A0A413R8U7-F1
#
_cell.length_a   1.000
_cell.length_b   1.000
_cell.length_c   1.000
_cell.angle_alpha   90.00
_cell.angle_beta   90.00
_cell.angle_gamma   90.00
#
_symmetry.space_group_name_H-M   'P 1'
#
loop_
_entity.id
_entity.type
_entity.pdbx_description
1 polymer ?
#
loop_
_entity_poly.entity_id
_entity_poly.type
_entity_poly.pdbx_seq_one_letter_code
_entity_poly.pdbx_strand_id
1 'polypeptide(L)'
;MEKKPILAICYDFDKTLSPDDMQAQGYIQSVNYEVSDFWKESNKLAADNDMDQNLAYMYMMRDKSRGKLVFNKETLRDEGSKVKLFPGVKTWFDRINEYGTAKDVIVEHYIISSGLKEMIEGTEVAKHFKKIYASSFYYDDRGEAVWPAQVINYTNKTQFLFRIVKGVLDINNQEVNSHFEANQYHIPFRNMVYIGDSDTDIPCMKLVNVNGGHSIGVYNAETKDKSKVFRMLDEDRIKYFAQADYTAGSKLEKLVKQIIDRTIANEKLEDFHFSCVSEKMNETKGQSEEELRKEELIDKLEDSESFANTHIVIKQLLEIKEWSENQKAKLFKIALENNQVTYILKDGDVKKFYSEICKDDNSEEAKNIKDIINKEK
;
A
#
# COMPACT_ATOMS: atom_id res chain seq x y z
N MET A 1 24.60 -9.05 -5.07
CA MET A 1 23.60 -9.95 -4.44
C MET A 1 22.24 -9.37 -4.75
N GLU A 2 21.38 -10.13 -5.41
CA GLU A 2 19.98 -9.71 -5.62
C GLU A 2 19.31 -9.49 -4.27
N LYS A 3 18.57 -8.38 -4.14
CA LYS A 3 17.84 -8.04 -2.90
C LYS A 3 16.67 -9.01 -2.79
N LYS A 4 16.64 -9.84 -1.74
CA LYS A 4 15.51 -10.77 -1.51
C LYS A 4 14.22 -9.97 -1.32
N PRO A 5 13.10 -10.37 -1.95
CA PRO A 5 11.77 -9.82 -1.66
C PRO A 5 11.45 -9.85 -0.18
N ILE A 6 10.80 -8.80 0.30
CA ILE A 6 10.33 -8.70 1.68
C ILE A 6 8.80 -8.65 1.65
N LEU A 7 8.16 -9.56 2.38
CA LEU A 7 6.72 -9.54 2.64
C LEU A 7 6.48 -9.04 4.06
N ALA A 8 5.78 -7.90 4.20
CA ALA A 8 5.31 -7.46 5.51
C ALA A 8 3.97 -8.11 5.85
N ILE A 9 3.84 -8.65 7.07
CA ILE A 9 2.54 -9.00 7.64
C ILE A 9 2.27 -8.08 8.81
N CYS A 10 1.26 -7.23 8.65
CA CYS A 10 0.77 -6.30 9.65
C CYS A 10 -0.45 -6.92 10.34
N TYR A 11 -0.46 -6.89 11.67
CA TYR A 11 -1.56 -7.40 12.47
C TYR A 11 -2.15 -6.29 13.33
N ASP A 12 -3.48 -6.25 13.46
CA ASP A 12 -4.06 -5.79 14.72
C ASP A 12 -3.78 -6.82 15.82
N PHE A 13 -4.01 -6.45 17.08
CA PHE A 13 -3.73 -7.31 18.22
C PHE A 13 -4.99 -7.89 18.85
N ASP A 14 -5.82 -7.02 19.44
CA ASP A 14 -7.08 -7.40 20.08
C ASP A 14 -8.02 -8.01 19.04
N LYS A 15 -8.72 -9.09 19.41
CA LYS A 15 -9.63 -9.88 18.55
C LYS A 15 -9.01 -10.43 17.25
N THR A 16 -7.71 -10.23 17.05
CA THR A 16 -6.94 -10.70 15.90
C THR A 16 -5.91 -11.75 16.30
N LEU A 17 -4.96 -11.43 17.18
CA LEU A 17 -3.99 -12.37 17.77
C LEU A 17 -4.43 -12.85 19.16
N SER A 18 -5.18 -12.01 19.87
CA SER A 18 -5.84 -12.30 21.14
C SER A 18 -7.37 -12.45 20.91
N PRO A 19 -8.09 -13.30 21.65
CA PRO A 19 -9.54 -13.42 21.50
C PRO A 19 -10.33 -12.22 22.04
N ASP A 20 -9.77 -11.50 23.01
CA ASP A 20 -10.43 -10.41 23.74
C ASP A 20 -9.56 -9.14 23.74
N ASP A 21 -10.14 -8.04 24.21
CA ASP A 21 -9.43 -6.78 24.45
C ASP A 21 -8.38 -6.99 25.58
N MET A 22 -7.12 -6.65 25.34
CA MET A 22 -6.02 -6.95 26.27
C MET A 22 -6.24 -6.38 27.67
N GLN A 23 -6.85 -5.19 27.78
CA GLN A 23 -7.11 -4.52 29.06
C GLN A 23 -8.15 -5.29 29.89
N ALA A 24 -9.05 -6.04 29.25
CA ALA A 24 -10.07 -6.85 29.90
C ALA A 24 -9.53 -8.19 30.44
N GLN A 25 -8.28 -8.54 30.14
CA GLN A 25 -7.67 -9.83 30.48
C GLN A 25 -6.80 -9.81 31.75
N GLY A 26 -7.11 -8.91 32.70
CA GLY A 26 -6.45 -8.87 34.00
C GLY A 26 -6.39 -7.47 34.60
N TYR A 27 -6.02 -6.48 33.77
CA TYR A 27 -5.81 -5.11 34.25
C TYR A 27 -7.08 -4.51 34.87
N ILE A 28 -8.21 -4.53 34.16
CA ILE A 28 -9.46 -3.90 34.64
C ILE A 28 -9.89 -4.51 35.99
N GLN A 29 -9.73 -5.82 36.15
CA GLN A 29 -10.04 -6.52 37.39
C GLN A 29 -9.07 -6.14 38.52
N SER A 30 -7.78 -5.94 38.21
CA SER A 30 -6.76 -5.52 39.19
C SER A 30 -7.05 -4.14 39.82
N VAL A 31 -7.80 -3.29 39.12
CA VAL A 31 -8.26 -1.98 39.64
C VAL A 31 -9.68 -2.05 40.23
N ASN A 32 -10.18 -3.25 40.55
CA ASN A 32 -11.49 -3.52 41.13
C ASN A 32 -12.65 -2.95 40.29
N TYR A 33 -12.62 -3.20 38.97
CA TYR A 33 -13.69 -2.85 38.06
C TYR A 33 -14.24 -4.09 37.34
N GLU A 34 -15.53 -4.06 37.05
CA GLU A 34 -16.13 -4.94 36.05
C GLU A 34 -15.86 -4.40 34.64
N VAL A 35 -15.57 -5.30 33.70
CA VAL A 35 -15.17 -4.93 32.32
C VAL A 35 -16.24 -4.09 31.63
N SER A 36 -17.51 -4.46 31.76
CA SER A 36 -18.61 -3.72 31.14
C SER A 36 -18.77 -2.31 31.71
N ASP A 37 -18.58 -2.16 33.02
CA ASP A 37 -18.73 -0.87 33.70
C ASP A 37 -17.57 0.06 33.36
N PHE A 38 -16.35 -0.47 33.28
CA PHE A 38 -15.17 0.28 32.86
C PHE A 38 -15.36 0.88 31.46
N TRP A 39 -15.76 0.05 30.48
CA TRP A 39 -15.98 0.53 29.11
C TRP A 39 -17.15 1.48 28.99
N LYS A 40 -18.23 1.25 29.76
CA LYS A 40 -19.37 2.18 29.80
C LYS A 40 -18.97 3.54 30.35
N GLU A 41 -18.23 3.58 31.46
CA GLU A 41 -17.74 4.84 32.06
C GLU A 41 -16.74 5.54 31.12
N SER A 42 -15.84 4.80 30.48
CA SER A 42 -14.86 5.34 29.53
C SER A 42 -15.52 5.92 28.28
N ASN A 43 -16.48 5.20 27.70
CA ASN A 43 -17.19 5.69 26.52
C ASN A 43 -18.08 6.89 26.85
N LYS A 44 -18.67 6.93 28.05
CA LYS A 44 -19.41 8.09 28.53
C LYS A 44 -18.48 9.30 28.73
N LEU A 45 -17.32 9.10 29.37
CA LEU A 45 -16.32 10.14 29.54
C LEU A 45 -15.88 10.72 28.20
N ALA A 46 -15.66 9.85 27.21
CA ALA A 46 -15.31 10.27 25.86
C ALA A 46 -16.41 11.12 25.21
N ALA A 47 -17.66 10.65 25.25
CA ALA A 47 -18.79 11.33 24.65
C ALA A 47 -19.13 12.67 25.34
N ASP A 48 -19.07 12.72 26.67
CA ASP A 48 -19.41 13.93 27.44
C ASP A 48 -18.36 15.06 27.27
N ASN A 49 -17.15 14.75 26.77
CA ASN A 49 -16.02 15.68 26.71
C ASN A 49 -15.34 15.75 25.32
N ASP A 50 -15.97 15.21 24.27
CA ASP A 50 -15.41 15.15 22.92
C ASP A 50 -13.99 14.52 22.86
N MET A 51 -13.72 13.53 23.70
CA MET A 51 -12.41 12.85 23.73
C MET A 51 -12.36 11.72 22.71
N ASP A 52 -11.17 11.48 22.15
CA ASP A 52 -10.86 10.20 21.52
C ASP A 52 -11.09 9.06 22.54
N GLN A 53 -11.75 7.98 22.11
CA GLN A 53 -12.07 6.85 22.99
C GLN A 53 -10.82 6.19 23.60
N ASN A 54 -9.70 6.18 22.86
CA ASN A 54 -8.45 5.66 23.37
C ASN A 54 -7.86 6.56 24.46
N LEU A 55 -7.91 7.89 24.24
CA LEU A 55 -7.51 8.85 25.27
C LEU A 55 -8.33 8.70 26.55
N ALA A 56 -9.65 8.51 26.42
CA ALA A 56 -10.54 8.34 27.57
C ALA A 56 -10.22 7.07 28.38
N TYR A 57 -10.04 5.92 27.73
CA TYR A 57 -9.72 4.69 28.47
C TYR A 57 -8.33 4.78 29.09
N MET A 58 -7.35 5.33 28.38
CA MET A 58 -5.97 5.46 28.90
C MET A 58 -5.93 6.38 30.14
N TYR A 59 -6.68 7.49 30.10
CA TYR A 59 -6.87 8.35 31.25
C TYR A 59 -7.51 7.59 32.41
N MET A 60 -8.59 6.86 32.15
CA MET A 60 -9.29 6.08 33.17
C MET A 60 -8.42 4.98 33.78
N MET A 61 -7.63 4.26 32.97
CA MET A 61 -6.70 3.26 33.48
C MET A 61 -5.78 3.89 34.53
N ARG A 62 -5.14 5.00 34.18
CA ARG A 62 -4.27 5.73 35.11
C ARG A 62 -5.03 6.21 36.35
N ASP A 63 -6.15 6.89 36.18
CA ASP A 63 -6.88 7.48 37.30
C ASP A 63 -7.39 6.41 38.29
N LYS A 64 -7.97 5.32 37.79
CA LYS A 64 -8.53 4.25 38.62
C LYS A 64 -7.49 3.34 39.26
N SER A 65 -6.25 3.36 38.77
CA SER A 65 -5.11 2.65 39.39
C SER A 65 -4.67 3.28 40.72
N ARG A 66 -4.93 4.57 40.92
CA ARG A 66 -4.44 5.33 42.07
C ARG A 66 -4.87 4.70 43.39
N GLY A 67 -3.89 4.42 44.25
CA GLY A 67 -4.12 3.79 45.56
C GLY A 67 -4.43 2.29 45.50
N LYS A 68 -4.41 1.66 44.31
CA LYS A 68 -4.67 0.22 44.11
C LYS A 68 -3.48 -0.51 43.50
N LEU A 69 -2.84 0.11 42.51
CA LEU A 69 -1.78 -0.50 41.72
C LEU A 69 -0.76 0.56 41.31
N VAL A 70 0.52 0.20 41.32
CA VAL A 70 1.57 1.06 40.74
C VAL A 70 1.43 1.00 39.22
N PHE A 71 0.96 2.09 38.62
CA PHE A 71 0.74 2.18 37.18
C PHE A 71 2.02 2.61 36.47
N ASN A 72 2.91 1.63 36.25
CA ASN A 72 4.19 1.80 35.56
C ASN A 72 4.34 0.80 34.40
N LYS A 73 5.46 0.89 33.70
CA LYS A 73 5.76 0.09 32.52
C LYS A 73 5.86 -1.41 32.84
N GLU A 74 6.46 -1.74 33.97
CA GLU A 74 6.66 -3.12 34.44
C GLU A 74 5.32 -3.79 34.73
N THR A 75 4.44 -3.12 35.48
CA THR A 75 3.08 -3.61 35.75
C THR A 75 2.30 -3.85 34.47
N LEU A 76 2.34 -2.93 33.50
CA LEU A 76 1.64 -3.12 32.22
C LEU A 76 2.21 -4.30 31.42
N ARG A 77 3.53 -4.52 31.44
CA ARG A 77 4.15 -5.70 30.84
C ARG A 77 3.74 -6.99 31.55
N ASP A 78 3.69 -6.98 32.88
CA ASP A 78 3.28 -8.14 33.67
C ASP A 78 1.81 -8.50 33.41
N GLU A 79 0.92 -7.52 33.30
CA GLU A 79 -0.46 -7.75 32.85
C GLU A 79 -0.50 -8.26 31.41
N GLY A 80 0.31 -7.71 30.52
CA GLY A 80 0.48 -8.17 29.14
C GLY A 80 0.91 -9.63 29.02
N SER A 81 1.76 -10.11 29.93
CA SER A 81 2.23 -11.50 29.95
C SER A 81 1.13 -12.54 30.22
N LYS A 82 0.00 -12.11 30.77
CA LYS A 82 -1.16 -12.95 31.11
C LYS A 82 -2.19 -13.01 29.97
N VAL A 83 -2.04 -12.17 28.95
CA VAL A 83 -2.94 -12.10 27.80
C VAL A 83 -2.97 -13.44 27.09
N LYS A 84 -4.18 -13.95 26.85
CA LYS A 84 -4.41 -15.17 26.09
C LYS A 84 -4.27 -14.86 24.60
N LEU A 85 -3.67 -15.80 23.88
CA LEU A 85 -3.54 -15.73 22.43
C LEU A 85 -4.40 -16.81 21.79
N PHE A 86 -4.85 -16.58 20.56
CA PHE A 86 -5.54 -17.61 19.79
C PHE A 86 -4.66 -18.86 19.62
N PRO A 87 -5.28 -20.05 19.45
CA PRO A 87 -4.55 -21.28 19.22
C PRO A 87 -3.54 -21.18 18.08
N GLY A 88 -2.31 -21.64 18.33
CA GLY A 88 -1.23 -21.70 17.33
C GLY A 88 -0.40 -20.42 17.16
N VAL A 89 -0.82 -19.27 17.71
CA VAL A 89 -0.11 -17.98 17.55
C VAL A 89 1.34 -18.06 18.02
N LYS A 90 1.61 -18.75 19.14
CA LYS A 90 2.97 -18.91 19.70
C LYS A 90 4.00 -19.46 18.72
N THR A 91 3.56 -20.28 17.78
CA THR A 91 4.42 -21.01 16.83
C THR A 91 4.20 -20.54 15.40
N TRP A 92 3.26 -19.62 15.18
CA TRP A 92 2.88 -19.09 13.88
C TRP A 92 4.04 -18.39 13.18
N PHE A 93 4.69 -17.44 13.87
CA PHE A 93 5.72 -16.59 13.30
C PHE A 93 6.90 -17.41 12.76
N ASP A 94 7.38 -18.38 13.54
CA ASP A 94 8.50 -19.23 13.13
C ASP A 94 8.15 -20.07 11.89
N ARG A 95 6.95 -20.66 11.85
CA ARG A 95 6.51 -21.46 10.68
C ARG A 95 6.34 -20.63 9.42
N ILE A 96 5.83 -19.40 9.54
CA ILE A 96 5.69 -18.50 8.39
C ILE A 96 7.06 -18.00 7.92
N ASN A 97 7.97 -17.65 8.84
CA ASN A 97 9.34 -17.25 8.52
C ASN A 97 10.13 -18.38 7.86
N GLU A 98 10.01 -19.61 8.36
CA GLU A 98 10.63 -20.80 7.77
C GLU A 98 10.12 -21.03 6.35
N TYR A 99 8.80 -20.93 6.14
CA TYR A 99 8.22 -21.06 4.80
C TYR A 99 8.68 -19.96 3.85
N GLY A 100 8.71 -18.70 4.31
CA GLY A 100 9.26 -17.58 3.54
C GLY A 100 10.72 -17.83 3.15
N THR A 101 11.55 -18.23 4.11
CA THR A 101 12.97 -18.53 3.89
C THR A 101 13.16 -19.64 2.86
N ALA A 102 12.38 -20.72 2.94
CA ALA A 102 12.40 -21.82 1.97
C ALA A 102 11.99 -21.41 0.56
N LYS A 103 11.35 -20.24 0.42
CA LYS A 103 10.89 -19.65 -0.83
C LYS A 103 11.68 -18.40 -1.24
N ASP A 104 12.80 -18.12 -0.56
CA ASP A 104 13.63 -16.92 -0.76
C ASP A 104 12.92 -15.57 -0.53
N VAL A 105 11.93 -15.55 0.37
CA VAL A 105 11.24 -14.34 0.83
C VAL A 105 11.57 -14.08 2.30
N ILE A 106 11.93 -12.84 2.61
CA ILE A 106 12.04 -12.38 4.00
C ILE A 106 10.64 -11.98 4.46
N VAL A 107 10.16 -12.57 5.55
CA VAL A 107 8.89 -12.16 6.17
C VAL A 107 9.18 -11.25 7.36
N GLU A 108 8.60 -10.05 7.36
CA GLU A 108 8.69 -9.10 8.48
C GLU A 108 7.30 -8.96 9.13
N HIS A 109 7.23 -9.12 10.46
CA HIS A 109 5.98 -9.04 11.22
C HIS A 109 5.86 -7.71 11.96
N TYR A 110 4.68 -7.08 11.90
CA TYR A 110 4.42 -5.77 12.50
C TYR A 110 3.10 -5.76 13.25
N ILE A 111 3.05 -5.05 14.39
CA ILE A 111 1.79 -4.72 15.05
C ILE A 111 1.38 -3.29 14.71
N ILE A 112 0.11 -3.10 14.38
CA ILE A 112 -0.55 -1.79 14.25
C ILE A 112 -1.86 -1.86 15.04
N SER A 113 -1.82 -1.46 16.31
CA SER A 113 -2.93 -1.63 17.25
C SER A 113 -3.29 -0.36 18.01
N SER A 114 -4.56 -0.21 18.36
CA SER A 114 -5.03 0.86 19.27
C SER A 114 -4.79 0.51 20.74
N GLY A 115 -4.46 -0.75 21.04
CA GLY A 115 -4.12 -1.23 22.38
C GLY A 115 -2.80 -0.69 22.92
N LEU A 116 -2.38 -1.17 24.09
CA LEU A 116 -1.20 -0.68 24.80
C LEU A 116 0.07 -1.42 24.40
N LYS A 117 1.07 -0.65 23.97
CA LYS A 117 2.38 -1.14 23.54
C LYS A 117 3.06 -1.95 24.63
N GLU A 118 3.03 -1.48 25.86
CA GLU A 118 3.70 -2.10 26.99
C GLU A 118 3.08 -3.47 27.33
N MET A 119 1.76 -3.59 27.20
CA MET A 119 1.08 -4.88 27.35
C MET A 119 1.47 -5.84 26.21
N ILE A 120 1.47 -5.39 24.96
CA ILE A 120 1.89 -6.21 23.82
C ILE A 120 3.36 -6.65 23.97
N GLU A 121 4.25 -5.75 24.40
CA GLU A 121 5.66 -6.06 24.68
C GLU A 121 5.84 -7.09 25.80
N GLY A 122 4.89 -7.20 26.73
CA GLY A 122 4.86 -8.21 27.79
C GLY A 122 4.49 -9.62 27.31
N THR A 123 3.91 -9.74 26.11
CA THR A 123 3.49 -11.04 25.55
C THR A 123 4.69 -11.85 25.09
N GLU A 124 4.57 -13.19 25.14
CA GLU A 124 5.65 -14.09 24.70
C GLU A 124 6.01 -13.96 23.21
N VAL A 125 5.09 -13.40 22.41
CA VAL A 125 5.24 -13.24 20.96
C VAL A 125 5.84 -11.90 20.55
N ALA A 126 6.00 -10.96 21.50
CA ALA A 126 6.54 -9.63 21.24
C ALA A 126 7.87 -9.65 20.46
N LYS A 127 8.73 -10.63 20.77
CA LYS A 127 10.04 -10.84 20.17
C LYS A 127 10.03 -11.11 18.66
N HIS A 128 8.90 -11.52 18.09
CA HIS A 128 8.79 -11.82 16.65
C HIS A 128 8.51 -10.57 15.81
N PHE A 129 8.07 -9.47 16.44
CA PHE A 129 7.72 -8.26 15.71
C PHE A 129 8.94 -7.39 15.43
N LYS A 130 9.12 -7.01 14.18
CA LYS A 130 10.12 -6.02 13.75
C LYS A 130 9.85 -4.66 14.39
N LYS A 131 8.57 -4.29 14.51
CA LYS A 131 8.11 -3.08 15.19
C LYS A 131 6.68 -3.25 15.70
N ILE A 132 6.45 -2.71 16.90
CA ILE A 132 5.12 -2.60 17.51
C ILE A 132 4.72 -1.13 17.49
N TYR A 133 3.71 -0.80 16.67
CA TYR A 133 2.99 0.47 16.71
C TYR A 133 1.72 0.27 17.54
N ALA A 134 1.74 0.79 18.76
CA ALA A 134 0.63 0.74 19.70
C ALA A 134 0.60 2.02 20.56
N SER A 135 -0.53 2.29 21.21
CA SER A 135 -0.67 3.40 22.16
C SER A 135 0.27 3.17 23.34
N SER A 136 0.84 4.22 23.93
CA SER A 136 1.82 4.09 25.02
C SER A 136 1.76 5.28 25.97
N PHE A 137 2.32 5.12 27.17
CA PHE A 137 2.40 6.19 28.16
C PHE A 137 3.79 6.86 28.17
N TYR A 138 3.79 8.13 28.56
CA TYR A 138 4.95 8.83 29.07
C TYR A 138 5.08 8.53 30.56
N TYR A 139 6.29 8.18 30.98
CA TYR A 139 6.62 7.85 32.37
C TYR A 139 7.54 8.94 32.92
N ASP A 140 7.29 9.36 34.15
CA ASP A 140 8.15 10.33 34.83
C ASP A 140 9.45 9.70 35.38
N ASP A 141 10.28 10.51 36.04
CA ASP A 141 11.56 10.10 36.62
C ASP A 141 11.42 9.01 37.71
N ARG A 142 10.21 8.75 38.21
CA ARG A 142 9.90 7.69 39.19
C ARG A 142 9.35 6.44 38.52
N GLY A 143 9.19 6.47 37.20
CA GLY A 143 8.63 5.38 36.41
C GLY A 143 7.10 5.32 36.41
N GLU A 144 6.39 6.33 36.92
CA GLU A 144 4.93 6.32 36.94
C GLU A 144 4.37 6.85 35.61
N ALA A 145 3.35 6.18 35.06
CA ALA A 145 2.67 6.66 33.85
C ALA A 145 1.87 7.93 34.15
N VAL A 146 2.17 8.99 33.41
CA VAL A 146 1.58 10.33 33.62
C VAL A 146 0.56 10.68 32.54
N TRP A 147 0.90 10.42 31.28
CA TRP A 147 0.16 10.93 30.12
C TRP A 147 0.31 9.98 28.91
N PRO A 148 -0.66 9.87 27.99
CA PRO A 148 -0.47 9.15 26.73
C PRO A 148 0.67 9.76 25.89
N ALA A 149 1.77 9.03 25.70
CA ALA A 149 2.88 9.45 24.83
C ALA A 149 2.56 9.27 23.36
N GLN A 150 1.84 8.20 23.01
CA GLN A 150 1.33 7.92 21.68
C GLN A 150 -0.08 7.37 21.80
N VAL A 151 -0.96 7.78 20.89
CA VAL A 151 -2.32 7.28 20.80
C VAL A 151 -2.56 6.85 19.37
N ILE A 152 -2.90 5.58 19.21
CA ILE A 152 -3.22 5.01 17.90
C ILE A 152 -4.73 4.78 17.84
N ASN A 153 -5.36 5.30 16.80
CA ASN A 153 -6.78 5.18 16.55
C ASN A 153 -7.04 4.82 15.09
N TYR A 154 -8.30 4.57 14.76
CA TYR A 154 -8.71 4.11 13.43
C TYR A 154 -8.28 5.05 12.28
N THR A 155 -8.10 6.35 12.54
CA THR A 155 -7.68 7.29 11.49
C THR A 155 -6.18 7.26 11.27
N ASN A 156 -5.40 7.24 12.35
CA ASN A 156 -3.95 7.33 12.27
C ASN A 156 -3.24 5.99 12.09
N LYS A 157 -3.89 4.83 12.25
CA LYS A 157 -3.29 3.51 11.96
C LYS A 157 -2.63 3.46 10.56
N THR A 158 -3.24 4.15 9.58
CA THR A 158 -2.78 4.19 8.19
C THR A 158 -1.37 4.78 8.01
N GLN A 159 -0.94 5.75 8.83
CA GLN A 159 0.40 6.32 8.70
C GLN A 159 1.51 5.30 8.94
N PHE A 160 1.26 4.28 9.76
CA PHE A 160 2.25 3.25 10.07
C PHE A 160 2.49 2.32 8.88
N LEU A 161 1.50 2.14 8.01
CA LEU A 161 1.71 1.43 6.74
C LEU A 161 2.71 2.17 5.85
N PHE A 162 2.56 3.48 5.69
CA PHE A 162 3.52 4.28 4.91
C PHE A 162 4.93 4.27 5.52
N ARG A 163 5.05 4.25 6.85
CA ARG A 163 6.34 4.08 7.53
C ARG A 163 6.99 2.75 7.21
N ILE A 164 6.23 1.66 7.23
CA ILE A 164 6.71 0.33 6.86
C ILE A 164 7.12 0.31 5.38
N VAL A 165 6.30 0.89 4.49
CA VAL A 165 6.61 0.97 3.06
C VAL A 165 7.96 1.64 2.80
N LYS A 166 8.22 2.76 3.48
CA LYS A 166 9.45 3.54 3.31
C LYS A 166 10.62 3.04 4.15
N GLY A 167 10.41 2.08 5.07
CA GLY A 167 11.43 1.65 6.03
C GLY A 167 11.73 2.65 7.16
N VAL A 168 10.93 3.72 7.29
CA VAL A 168 11.10 4.78 8.30
C VAL A 168 10.32 4.42 9.57
N LEU A 169 10.86 3.46 10.33
CA LEU A 169 10.12 2.83 11.45
C LEU A 169 10.00 3.67 12.73
N ASP A 170 10.77 4.74 12.85
CA ASP A 170 10.63 5.68 13.97
C ASP A 170 9.41 6.58 13.73
N ILE A 171 8.56 6.71 14.74
CA ILE A 171 7.30 7.47 14.69
C ILE A 171 7.60 8.98 14.64
N ASN A 172 8.71 9.42 15.23
CA ASN A 172 9.07 10.83 15.26
C ASN A 172 9.95 11.25 14.07
N ASN A 173 10.37 10.31 13.22
CA ASN A 173 11.14 10.63 12.03
C ASN A 173 10.22 11.21 10.94
N GLN A 174 10.52 12.44 10.53
CA GLN A 174 9.79 13.20 9.52
C GLN A 174 10.09 12.77 8.08
N GLU A 175 11.14 11.97 7.85
CA GLU A 175 11.52 11.42 6.54
C GLU A 175 10.40 10.60 5.89
N VAL A 176 9.45 10.10 6.67
CA VAL A 176 8.23 9.48 6.13
C VAL A 176 7.47 10.39 5.17
N ASN A 177 7.63 11.72 5.28
CA ASN A 177 6.99 12.70 4.40
C ASN A 177 7.79 12.98 3.12
N SER A 178 9.03 12.51 3.01
CA SER A 178 9.85 12.70 1.81
C SER A 178 9.27 11.92 0.64
N HIS A 179 9.56 12.37 -0.58
CA HIS A 179 9.21 11.65 -1.80
C HIS A 179 10.09 10.40 -1.95
N PHE A 180 9.47 9.27 -2.30
CA PHE A 180 10.13 8.00 -2.59
C PHE A 180 9.53 7.44 -3.87
N GLU A 181 10.39 7.15 -4.84
CA GLU A 181 10.03 6.43 -6.06
C GLU A 181 9.66 4.98 -5.74
N ALA A 182 8.91 4.32 -6.61
CA ALA A 182 8.42 2.96 -6.39
C ALA A 182 9.54 1.93 -6.17
N ASN A 183 10.70 2.11 -6.81
CA ASN A 183 11.89 1.26 -6.65
C ASN A 183 12.70 1.56 -5.38
N GLN A 184 12.40 2.65 -4.67
CA GLN A 184 13.07 3.04 -3.41
C GLN A 184 12.35 2.50 -2.18
N TYR A 185 11.12 1.99 -2.32
CA TYR A 185 10.38 1.44 -1.20
C TYR A 185 11.13 0.26 -0.55
N HIS A 186 11.13 0.25 0.78
CA HIS A 186 11.62 -0.90 1.56
C HIS A 186 10.70 -2.10 1.34
N ILE A 187 9.38 -1.89 1.46
CA ILE A 187 8.33 -2.89 1.23
C ILE A 187 7.18 -2.24 0.46
N PRO A 188 7.02 -2.46 -0.83
CA PRO A 188 5.90 -1.89 -1.57
C PRO A 188 4.56 -2.45 -1.04
N PHE A 189 3.47 -1.67 -1.12
CA PHE A 189 2.15 -2.09 -0.62
C PHE A 189 1.67 -3.44 -1.19
N ARG A 190 2.01 -3.76 -2.44
CA ARG A 190 1.72 -5.05 -3.07
C ARG A 190 2.32 -6.26 -2.32
N ASN A 191 3.36 -6.03 -1.51
CA ASN A 191 4.02 -7.02 -0.66
C ASN A 191 3.61 -6.88 0.80
N MET A 192 2.40 -6.37 1.05
CA MET A 192 1.84 -6.28 2.40
C MET A 192 0.63 -7.18 2.55
N VAL A 193 0.59 -7.89 3.68
CA VAL A 193 -0.60 -8.55 4.20
C VAL A 193 -1.06 -7.77 5.43
N TYR A 194 -2.35 -7.41 5.50
CA TYR A 194 -2.96 -6.85 6.70
C TYR A 194 -3.99 -7.83 7.25
N ILE A 195 -3.85 -8.20 8.52
CA ILE A 195 -4.75 -9.11 9.22
C ILE A 195 -5.41 -8.36 10.36
N GLY A 196 -6.74 -8.28 10.37
CA GLY A 196 -7.51 -7.61 11.40
C GLY A 196 -8.94 -8.12 11.45
N ASP A 197 -9.60 -8.00 12.59
CA ASP A 197 -11.03 -8.30 12.74
C ASP A 197 -11.89 -7.03 12.78
N SER A 198 -11.28 -5.88 13.06
CA SER A 198 -12.00 -4.72 13.58
C SER A 198 -12.54 -3.79 12.48
N ASP A 199 -13.64 -3.07 12.76
CA ASP A 199 -14.09 -2.00 11.88
C ASP A 199 -13.07 -0.83 11.86
N THR A 200 -12.24 -0.73 12.92
CA THR A 200 -11.18 0.28 13.03
C THR A 200 -10.02 0.02 12.09
N ASP A 201 -9.84 -1.23 11.62
CA ASP A 201 -8.81 -1.60 10.66
C ASP A 201 -9.23 -1.40 9.21
N ILE A 202 -10.51 -1.12 8.95
CA ILE A 202 -11.03 -0.98 7.58
C ILE A 202 -10.19 0.01 6.75
N PRO A 203 -9.81 1.21 7.23
CA PRO A 203 -8.98 2.11 6.45
C PRO A 203 -7.65 1.49 6.03
N CYS A 204 -6.99 0.74 6.92
CA CYS A 204 -5.75 0.04 6.63
C CYS A 204 -5.95 -1.12 5.65
N MET A 205 -6.96 -1.95 5.88
CA MET A 205 -7.30 -3.08 5.01
C MET A 205 -7.65 -2.63 3.59
N LYS A 206 -8.44 -1.55 3.46
CA LYS A 206 -8.79 -0.96 2.17
C LYS A 206 -7.57 -0.36 1.48
N LEU A 207 -6.73 0.37 2.21
CA LEU A 207 -5.51 0.98 1.66
C LEU A 207 -4.55 -0.09 1.13
N VAL A 208 -4.32 -1.17 1.88
CA VAL A 208 -3.48 -2.29 1.43
C VAL A 208 -4.10 -2.97 0.20
N ASN A 209 -5.41 -3.23 0.21
CA ASN A 209 -6.08 -3.92 -0.89
C ASN A 209 -6.03 -3.12 -2.21
N VAL A 210 -6.31 -1.81 -2.16
CA VAL A 210 -6.34 -0.96 -3.36
C VAL A 210 -4.96 -0.77 -3.99
N ASN A 211 -3.89 -0.88 -3.18
CA ASN A 211 -2.50 -0.79 -3.64
C ASN A 211 -1.88 -2.17 -3.94
N GLY A 212 -2.71 -3.18 -4.21
CA GLY A 212 -2.30 -4.49 -4.71
C GLY A 212 -1.87 -5.50 -3.64
N GLY A 213 -1.90 -5.13 -2.36
CA GLY A 213 -1.62 -6.03 -1.24
C GLY A 213 -2.80 -6.94 -0.90
N HIS A 214 -2.75 -7.52 0.31
CA HIS A 214 -3.69 -8.56 0.73
C HIS A 214 -4.29 -8.25 2.10
N SER A 215 -5.54 -7.81 2.14
CA SER A 215 -6.30 -7.69 3.39
C SER A 215 -7.05 -8.98 3.72
N ILE A 216 -6.89 -9.43 4.96
CA ILE A 216 -7.50 -10.64 5.51
C ILE A 216 -8.31 -10.26 6.74
N GLY A 217 -9.65 -10.27 6.60
CA GLY A 217 -10.54 -10.17 7.73
C GLY A 217 -10.54 -11.46 8.55
N VAL A 218 -10.23 -11.40 9.84
CA VAL A 218 -10.36 -12.58 10.73
C VAL A 218 -11.63 -12.52 11.56
N TYR A 219 -12.17 -13.68 11.89
CA TYR A 219 -13.31 -13.82 12.80
C TYR A 219 -12.99 -14.81 13.90
N ASN A 220 -13.60 -14.58 15.07
CA ASN A 220 -13.32 -15.37 16.28
C ASN A 220 -13.65 -16.85 16.06
N ALA A 221 -12.69 -17.71 16.40
CA ALA A 221 -12.75 -19.15 16.21
C ALA A 221 -13.85 -19.85 17.02
N GLU A 222 -14.19 -19.30 18.17
CA GLU A 222 -15.15 -19.85 19.13
C GLU A 222 -16.58 -19.48 18.75
N THR A 223 -16.84 -18.19 18.54
CA THR A 223 -18.19 -17.69 18.22
C THR A 223 -18.59 -18.03 16.79
N LYS A 224 -17.62 -18.14 15.87
CA LYS A 224 -17.81 -18.38 14.43
C LYS A 224 -18.71 -17.35 13.75
N ASP A 225 -18.90 -16.18 14.35
CA ASP A 225 -19.67 -15.11 13.75
C ASP A 225 -18.93 -14.53 12.55
N LYS A 226 -19.55 -14.62 11.37
CA LYS A 226 -18.99 -14.13 10.10
C LYS A 226 -19.67 -12.86 9.61
N SER A 227 -20.68 -12.36 10.31
CA SER A 227 -21.49 -11.22 9.87
C SER A 227 -20.63 -10.02 9.46
N LYS A 228 -19.63 -9.70 10.29
CA LYS A 228 -18.71 -8.58 10.06
C LYS A 228 -17.81 -8.78 8.85
N VAL A 229 -17.18 -9.95 8.70
CA VAL A 229 -16.29 -10.24 7.55
C VAL A 229 -17.07 -10.35 6.25
N PHE A 230 -18.33 -10.82 6.28
CA PHE A 230 -19.20 -10.82 5.11
C PHE A 230 -19.53 -9.40 4.66
N ARG A 231 -19.98 -8.54 5.58
CA ARG A 231 -20.21 -7.12 5.30
C ARG A 231 -18.95 -6.44 4.73
N MET A 232 -17.80 -6.67 5.34
CA MET A 232 -16.55 -6.07 4.86
C MET A 232 -16.14 -6.58 3.47
N LEU A 233 -16.45 -7.83 3.13
CA LEU A 233 -16.20 -8.39 1.81
C LEU A 233 -17.15 -7.80 0.76
N ASP A 234 -18.45 -7.71 1.07
CA ASP A 234 -19.48 -7.14 0.18
C ASP A 234 -19.22 -5.65 -0.13
N GLU A 235 -18.57 -4.94 0.80
CA GLU A 235 -18.20 -3.53 0.65
C GLU A 235 -16.78 -3.31 0.06
N ASP A 236 -16.16 -4.36 -0.50
CA ASP A 236 -14.80 -4.35 -1.08
C ASP A 236 -13.70 -3.84 -0.12
N ARG A 237 -13.93 -3.94 1.20
CA ARG A 237 -13.00 -3.48 2.24
C ARG A 237 -11.90 -4.50 2.51
N ILE A 238 -12.20 -5.79 2.35
CA ILE A 238 -11.26 -6.90 2.49
C ILE A 238 -11.22 -7.76 1.23
N LYS A 239 -10.09 -8.44 0.99
CA LYS A 239 -9.96 -9.38 -0.13
C LYS A 239 -10.26 -10.82 0.26
N TYR A 240 -9.88 -11.20 1.47
CA TYR A 240 -10.05 -12.54 2.00
C TYR A 240 -10.59 -12.49 3.42
N PHE A 241 -11.14 -13.62 3.87
CA PHE A 241 -11.41 -13.83 5.27
C PHE A 241 -11.09 -15.25 5.72
N ALA A 242 -10.69 -15.39 6.97
CA ALA A 242 -10.35 -16.66 7.59
C ALA A 242 -10.72 -16.65 9.08
N GLN A 243 -10.81 -17.83 9.67
CA GLN A 243 -10.93 -17.96 11.12
C GLN A 243 -9.62 -17.51 11.78
N ALA A 244 -9.69 -16.89 12.96
CA ALA A 244 -8.54 -16.59 13.81
C ALA A 244 -7.98 -17.88 14.44
N ASP A 245 -7.52 -18.79 13.59
CA ASP A 245 -6.90 -20.07 13.93
C ASP A 245 -5.51 -20.10 13.29
N TYR A 246 -4.49 -19.99 14.12
CA TYR A 246 -3.09 -19.89 13.73
C TYR A 246 -2.36 -21.22 13.87
N THR A 247 -3.09 -22.33 14.00
CA THR A 247 -2.51 -23.68 14.07
C THR A 247 -1.94 -24.12 12.71
N ALA A 248 -1.02 -25.08 12.74
CA ALA A 248 -0.40 -25.61 11.53
C ALA A 248 -1.46 -26.22 10.60
N GLY A 249 -1.43 -25.88 9.32
CA GLY A 249 -2.37 -26.38 8.32
C GLY A 249 -3.76 -25.74 8.33
N SER A 250 -3.99 -24.73 9.18
CA SER A 250 -5.24 -23.96 9.21
C SER A 250 -5.50 -23.24 7.87
N LYS A 251 -6.74 -22.78 7.67
CA LYS A 251 -7.10 -22.01 6.47
C LYS A 251 -6.27 -20.73 6.36
N LEU A 252 -6.03 -20.05 7.49
CA LEU A 252 -5.26 -18.82 7.54
C LEU A 252 -3.78 -19.07 7.17
N GLU A 253 -3.16 -20.13 7.71
CA GLU A 253 -1.78 -20.48 7.38
C GLU A 253 -1.60 -20.79 5.90
N LYS A 254 -2.50 -21.60 5.33
CA LYS A 254 -2.47 -21.95 3.91
C LYS A 254 -2.61 -20.71 3.02
N LEU A 255 -3.50 -19.80 3.38
CA LEU A 255 -3.69 -18.55 2.64
C LEU A 255 -2.43 -17.67 2.66
N VAL A 256 -1.81 -17.48 3.83
CA VAL A 256 -0.57 -16.68 3.94
C VAL A 256 0.58 -17.32 3.15
N LYS A 257 0.72 -18.65 3.18
CA LYS A 257 1.70 -19.38 2.37
C LYS A 257 1.47 -19.17 0.86
N GLN A 258 0.22 -19.17 0.40
CA GLN A 258 -0.11 -18.85 -1.01
C GLN A 258 0.22 -17.40 -1.39
N ILE A 259 0.06 -16.47 -0.46
CA ILE A 259 0.48 -15.08 -0.67
C ILE A 259 2.01 -14.99 -0.82
N ILE A 260 2.77 -15.69 0.02
CA ILE A 260 4.24 -15.77 -0.10
C ILE A 260 4.66 -16.30 -1.47
N ASP A 261 4.04 -17.39 -1.93
CA ASP A 261 4.30 -17.94 -3.27
C ASP A 261 4.03 -16.91 -4.38
N ARG A 262 2.93 -16.15 -4.27
CA ARG A 262 2.58 -15.08 -5.21
C ARG A 262 3.58 -13.93 -5.17
N THR A 263 4.07 -13.53 -3.99
CA THR A 263 5.04 -12.43 -3.84
C THR A 263 6.28 -12.66 -4.70
N ILE A 264 6.84 -13.88 -4.71
CA ILE A 264 8.05 -14.18 -5.49
C ILE A 264 7.77 -14.08 -6.98
N ALA A 265 6.64 -14.64 -7.42
CA ALA A 265 6.26 -14.59 -8.82
C ALA A 265 6.05 -13.14 -9.28
N ASN A 266 5.41 -12.33 -8.44
CA ASN A 266 5.17 -10.92 -8.71
C ASN A 266 6.47 -10.10 -8.75
N GLU A 267 7.39 -10.28 -7.80
CA GLU A 267 8.62 -9.49 -7.77
C GLU A 267 9.52 -9.75 -8.98
N LYS A 268 9.51 -10.97 -9.53
CA LYS A 268 10.19 -11.24 -10.82
C LYS A 268 9.62 -10.42 -11.98
N LEU A 269 8.31 -10.19 -12.00
CA LEU A 269 7.67 -9.35 -13.02
C LEU A 269 7.96 -7.87 -12.79
N GLU A 270 8.00 -7.44 -11.53
CA GLU A 270 8.33 -6.06 -11.15
C GLU A 270 9.79 -5.73 -11.49
N ASP A 271 10.73 -6.64 -11.24
CA ASP A 271 12.14 -6.48 -11.63
C ASP A 271 12.30 -6.33 -13.15
N PHE A 272 11.53 -7.11 -13.93
CA PHE A 272 11.49 -6.98 -15.38
C PHE A 272 10.91 -5.62 -15.80
N HIS A 273 9.80 -5.20 -15.17
CA HIS A 273 9.20 -3.90 -15.42
C HIS A 273 10.17 -2.74 -15.14
N PHE A 274 10.86 -2.75 -13.99
CA PHE A 274 11.86 -1.73 -13.67
C PHE A 274 13.06 -1.74 -14.62
N SER A 275 13.41 -2.90 -15.17
CA SER A 275 14.42 -3.00 -16.22
C SER A 275 13.97 -2.30 -17.50
N CYS A 276 12.73 -2.53 -17.96
CA CYS A 276 12.15 -1.82 -19.11
C CYS A 276 12.06 -0.30 -18.87
N VAL A 277 11.67 0.12 -17.67
CA VAL A 277 11.64 1.55 -17.31
C VAL A 277 13.04 2.16 -17.35
N SER A 278 14.04 1.45 -16.83
CA SER A 278 15.43 1.92 -16.82
C SER A 278 16.02 2.00 -18.22
N GLU A 279 15.71 1.03 -19.09
CA GLU A 279 16.08 1.03 -20.51
C GLU A 279 15.49 2.25 -21.22
N LYS A 280 14.16 2.46 -21.10
CA LYS A 280 13.49 3.65 -21.62
C LYS A 280 14.16 4.94 -21.12
N MET A 281 14.41 5.06 -19.82
CA MET A 281 15.03 6.26 -19.25
C MET A 281 16.45 6.50 -19.77
N ASN A 282 17.20 5.45 -20.10
CA ASN A 282 18.54 5.58 -20.67
C ASN A 282 18.50 5.97 -22.15
N GLU A 283 17.56 5.42 -22.93
CA GLU A 283 17.39 5.77 -24.34
C GLU A 283 16.89 7.20 -24.54
N THR A 284 16.01 7.67 -23.65
CA THR A 284 15.49 9.04 -23.70
C THR A 284 16.39 10.05 -23.00
N LYS A 285 17.50 9.59 -22.40
CA LYS A 285 18.40 10.44 -21.63
C LYS A 285 19.09 11.47 -22.54
N GLY A 286 18.79 12.74 -22.31
CA GLY A 286 19.35 13.86 -23.10
C GLY A 286 18.49 14.28 -24.30
N GLN A 287 17.35 13.62 -24.53
CA GLN A 287 16.30 14.15 -25.42
C GLN A 287 15.55 15.27 -24.70
N SER A 288 15.23 16.35 -25.41
CA SER A 288 14.38 17.42 -24.87
C SER A 288 12.94 16.92 -24.74
N GLU A 289 12.14 17.52 -23.85
CA GLU A 289 10.69 17.26 -23.78
C GLU A 289 10.01 17.49 -25.15
N GLU A 290 10.54 18.43 -25.94
CA GLU A 290 10.04 18.70 -27.29
C GLU A 290 10.31 17.53 -28.25
N GLU A 291 11.50 16.93 -28.22
CA GLU A 291 11.83 15.76 -29.04
C GLU A 291 11.00 14.52 -28.65
N LEU A 292 10.79 14.30 -27.35
CA LEU A 292 9.91 13.22 -26.89
C LEU A 292 8.46 13.42 -27.35
N ARG A 293 7.98 14.66 -27.32
CA ARG A 293 6.63 15.00 -27.80
C ARG A 293 6.51 14.83 -29.31
N LYS A 294 7.56 15.12 -30.08
CA LYS A 294 7.58 14.87 -31.53
C LYS A 294 7.42 13.39 -31.84
N GLU A 295 8.21 12.53 -31.21
CA GLU A 295 8.11 11.07 -31.39
C GLU A 295 6.73 10.55 -30.98
N GLU A 296 6.18 10.98 -29.84
CA GLU A 296 4.83 10.57 -29.40
C GLU A 296 3.73 10.94 -30.41
N LEU A 297 3.82 12.13 -31.02
CA LEU A 297 2.84 12.57 -32.02
C LEU A 297 3.00 11.82 -33.35
N ILE A 298 4.22 11.43 -33.72
CA ILE A 298 4.49 10.59 -34.89
C ILE A 298 3.86 9.20 -34.68
N ASP A 299 4.11 8.58 -33.52
CA ASP A 299 3.55 7.26 -33.18
C ASP A 299 2.01 7.30 -33.18
N LYS A 300 1.41 8.34 -32.58
CA LYS A 300 -0.06 8.55 -32.62
C LYS A 300 -0.62 8.73 -34.03
N LEU A 301 0.16 9.30 -34.95
CA LEU A 301 -0.25 9.45 -36.33
C LEU A 301 -0.19 8.11 -37.07
N GLU A 302 0.87 7.32 -36.82
CA GLU A 302 1.04 5.97 -37.36
C GLU A 302 -0.08 5.03 -36.92
N ASP A 303 -0.46 5.09 -35.63
CA ASP A 303 -1.49 4.25 -35.02
C ASP A 303 -2.93 4.78 -35.23
N SER A 304 -3.12 5.88 -35.97
CA SER A 304 -4.45 6.49 -36.08
C SER A 304 -5.42 5.63 -36.91
N GLU A 305 -6.46 5.11 -36.25
CA GLU A 305 -7.48 4.26 -36.86
C GLU A 305 -8.70 5.03 -37.42
N SER A 306 -8.77 6.35 -37.23
CA SER A 306 -9.90 7.16 -37.71
C SER A 306 -9.49 8.53 -38.23
N PHE A 307 -10.17 9.00 -39.28
CA PHE A 307 -9.92 10.32 -39.85
C PHE A 307 -10.01 11.45 -38.82
N ALA A 308 -11.00 11.40 -37.91
CA ALA A 308 -11.17 12.41 -36.86
C ALA A 308 -9.95 12.48 -35.93
N ASN A 309 -9.41 11.33 -35.53
CA ASN A 309 -8.19 11.28 -34.71
C ASN A 309 -6.97 11.77 -35.50
N THR A 310 -6.86 11.39 -36.77
CA THR A 310 -5.77 11.85 -37.65
C THR A 310 -5.72 13.37 -37.74
N HIS A 311 -6.87 14.05 -37.92
CA HIS A 311 -6.93 15.52 -37.91
C HIS A 311 -6.53 16.14 -36.56
N ILE A 312 -6.90 15.53 -35.43
CA ILE A 312 -6.50 16.01 -34.09
C ILE A 312 -4.98 15.94 -33.94
N VAL A 313 -4.37 14.82 -34.32
CA VAL A 313 -2.92 14.63 -34.22
C VAL A 313 -2.18 15.56 -35.19
N ILE A 314 -2.64 15.68 -36.44
CA ILE A 314 -2.08 16.61 -37.44
C ILE A 314 -2.12 18.06 -36.97
N LYS A 315 -3.20 18.48 -36.29
CA LYS A 315 -3.30 19.82 -35.72
C LYS A 315 -2.21 20.08 -34.68
N GLN A 316 -1.89 19.09 -33.85
CA GLN A 316 -0.81 19.19 -32.86
C GLN A 316 0.57 19.16 -33.53
N LEU A 317 0.73 18.34 -34.58
CA LEU A 317 1.96 18.26 -35.36
C LEU A 317 2.28 19.58 -36.11
N LEU A 318 1.25 20.32 -36.55
CA LEU A 318 1.41 21.64 -37.19
C LEU A 318 1.96 22.74 -36.27
N GLU A 319 1.94 22.55 -34.94
CA GLU A 319 2.54 23.48 -33.99
C GLU A 319 4.08 23.36 -33.96
N ILE A 320 4.63 22.26 -34.49
CA ILE A 320 6.06 21.94 -34.50
C ILE A 320 6.70 22.41 -35.81
N LYS A 321 7.82 23.14 -35.68
CA LYS A 321 8.49 23.78 -36.84
C LYS A 321 9.72 23.05 -37.34
N GLU A 322 10.38 22.28 -36.48
CA GLU A 322 11.67 21.65 -36.78
C GLU A 322 11.56 20.13 -36.64
N TRP A 323 12.05 19.40 -37.64
CA TRP A 323 12.01 17.95 -37.72
C TRP A 323 13.39 17.41 -38.06
N SER A 324 13.83 16.38 -37.35
CA SER A 324 15.03 15.64 -37.74
C SER A 324 14.79 14.83 -39.01
N GLU A 325 15.86 14.49 -39.73
CA GLU A 325 15.75 13.70 -40.97
C GLU A 325 15.10 12.32 -40.74
N ASN A 326 15.35 11.71 -39.57
CA ASN A 326 14.72 10.44 -39.20
C ASN A 326 13.21 10.60 -38.96
N GLN A 327 12.79 11.68 -38.29
CA GLN A 327 11.38 11.98 -38.08
C GLN A 327 10.64 12.27 -39.39
N LYS A 328 11.26 13.02 -40.30
CA LYS A 328 10.71 13.23 -41.65
C LYS A 328 10.51 11.92 -42.40
N ALA A 329 11.51 11.03 -42.37
CA ALA A 329 11.41 9.72 -43.00
C ALA A 329 10.24 8.89 -42.44
N LYS A 330 10.05 8.86 -41.10
CA LYS A 330 8.89 8.21 -40.47
C LYS A 330 7.57 8.82 -40.94
N LEU A 331 7.45 10.15 -40.91
CA LEU A 331 6.24 10.87 -41.35
C LEU A 331 5.91 10.59 -42.83
N PHE A 332 6.91 10.55 -43.70
CA PHE A 332 6.70 10.22 -45.11
C PHE A 332 6.24 8.78 -45.31
N LYS A 333 6.82 7.84 -44.56
CA LYS A 333 6.38 6.45 -44.56
C LYS A 333 4.91 6.34 -44.14
N ILE A 334 4.52 7.01 -43.05
CA ILE A 334 3.14 7.04 -42.57
C ILE A 334 2.20 7.60 -43.65
N ALA A 335 2.56 8.69 -44.32
CA ALA A 335 1.77 9.28 -45.40
C ALA A 335 1.46 8.30 -46.54
N LEU A 336 2.41 7.42 -46.86
CA LEU A 336 2.35 6.53 -48.02
C LEU A 336 1.80 5.14 -47.69
N GLU A 337 2.03 4.64 -46.47
CA GLU A 337 1.69 3.28 -46.06
C GLU A 337 0.45 3.20 -45.17
N ASN A 338 0.14 4.24 -44.39
CA ASN A 338 -1.07 4.25 -43.56
C ASN A 338 -2.27 4.64 -44.43
N ASN A 339 -3.11 3.66 -44.76
CA ASN A 339 -4.31 3.83 -45.59
C ASN A 339 -5.23 4.98 -45.14
N GLN A 340 -5.39 5.22 -43.82
CA GLN A 340 -6.22 6.31 -43.31
C GLN A 340 -5.59 7.65 -43.68
N VAL A 341 -4.31 7.83 -43.37
CA VAL A 341 -3.56 9.07 -43.65
C VAL A 341 -3.49 9.31 -45.15
N THR A 342 -3.14 8.29 -45.94
CA THR A 342 -3.07 8.38 -47.41
C THR A 342 -4.40 8.83 -48.02
N TYR A 343 -5.53 8.33 -47.52
CA TYR A 343 -6.85 8.66 -48.04
C TYR A 343 -7.21 10.14 -47.85
N ILE A 344 -6.77 10.74 -46.74
CA ILE A 344 -7.05 12.15 -46.40
C ILE A 344 -5.86 13.07 -46.64
N LEU A 345 -4.82 12.64 -47.38
CA LEU A 345 -3.67 13.49 -47.71
C LEU A 345 -4.04 14.80 -48.41
N LYS A 346 -5.21 14.86 -49.05
CA LYS A 346 -5.72 16.04 -49.75
C LYS A 346 -6.54 16.96 -48.85
N ASP A 347 -6.89 16.55 -47.63
CA ASP A 347 -7.66 17.35 -46.70
C ASP A 347 -6.84 18.54 -46.19
N GLY A 348 -7.50 19.66 -45.91
CA GLY A 348 -6.83 20.97 -45.85
C GLY A 348 -5.67 21.06 -44.86
N ASP A 349 -5.82 20.52 -43.66
CA ASP A 349 -4.80 20.50 -42.60
C ASP A 349 -3.71 19.45 -42.86
N VAL A 350 -4.09 18.24 -43.29
CA VAL A 350 -3.15 17.15 -43.63
C VAL A 350 -2.27 17.53 -44.82
N LYS A 351 -2.89 18.06 -45.88
CA LYS A 351 -2.20 18.61 -47.05
C LYS A 351 -1.23 19.71 -46.64
N LYS A 352 -1.66 20.64 -45.78
CA LYS A 352 -0.82 21.74 -45.32
C LYS A 352 0.42 21.21 -44.59
N PHE A 353 0.22 20.30 -43.65
CA PHE A 353 1.30 19.70 -42.86
C PHE A 353 2.35 18.99 -43.75
N TYR A 354 1.91 18.07 -44.61
CA TYR A 354 2.83 17.34 -45.48
C TYR A 354 3.47 18.22 -46.56
N SER A 355 2.77 19.26 -47.04
CA SER A 355 3.36 20.24 -47.96
C SER A 355 4.48 21.06 -47.31
N GLU A 356 4.33 21.43 -46.03
CA GLU A 356 5.35 22.14 -45.27
C GLU A 356 6.58 21.26 -45.00
N ILE A 357 6.38 20.01 -44.60
CA ILE A 357 7.49 19.08 -44.32
C ILE A 357 8.23 18.68 -45.60
N CYS A 358 7.51 18.46 -46.71
CA CYS A 358 8.14 18.06 -47.96
C CYS A 358 8.83 19.23 -48.69
N LYS A 359 8.67 20.48 -48.26
CA LYS A 359 9.03 21.69 -49.04
C LYS A 359 10.49 21.70 -49.49
N ASP A 360 11.40 21.37 -48.58
CA ASP A 360 12.85 21.40 -48.80
C ASP A 360 13.48 20.00 -48.90
N ASP A 361 12.64 18.97 -49.08
CA ASP A 361 13.05 17.56 -49.17
C ASP A 361 12.95 17.03 -50.63
N ASN A 362 14.04 16.40 -51.10
CA ASN A 362 14.20 15.89 -52.46
C ASN A 362 14.16 14.35 -52.55
N SER A 363 13.84 13.67 -51.45
CA SER A 363 13.62 12.22 -51.40
C SER A 363 12.51 11.77 -52.35
N GLU A 364 12.53 10.50 -52.71
CA GLU A 364 11.56 9.92 -53.64
C GLU A 364 10.17 9.83 -52.98
N GLU A 365 10.15 9.58 -51.67
CA GLU A 365 8.98 9.59 -50.81
C GLU A 365 8.32 10.99 -50.77
N ALA A 366 9.10 12.05 -50.58
CA ALA A 366 8.58 13.42 -50.60
C ALA A 366 8.01 13.81 -51.96
N LYS A 367 8.61 13.34 -53.08
CA LYS A 367 8.07 13.56 -54.44
C LYS A 367 6.75 12.82 -54.62
N ASN A 368 6.65 11.56 -54.20
CA ASN A 368 5.43 10.77 -54.27
C ASN A 368 4.29 11.42 -53.48
N ILE A 369 4.57 11.94 -52.28
CA ILE A 369 3.59 12.67 -51.46
C ILE A 369 3.15 13.96 -52.17
N LYS A 370 4.08 14.76 -52.71
CA LYS A 370 3.76 15.97 -53.50
C LYS A 370 2.88 15.66 -54.71
N ASP A 371 3.15 14.56 -55.42
CA ASP A 371 2.36 14.13 -56.58
C ASP A 371 0.94 13.71 -56.18
N ILE A 372 0.78 13.00 -55.07
CA ILE A 372 -0.54 12.62 -54.53
C ILE A 372 -1.32 13.87 -54.12
N ILE A 373 -0.68 14.81 -53.44
CA ILE A 373 -1.28 16.05 -52.94
C ILE A 373 -1.70 17.01 -54.07
N ASN A 374 -0.96 17.01 -55.19
CA ASN A 374 -1.16 17.91 -56.33
C ASN A 374 -1.89 17.30 -57.53
N LYS A 375 -2.11 15.97 -57.55
CA LYS A 375 -3.00 15.35 -58.55
C LYS A 375 -4.42 15.91 -58.41
N GLU A 376 -4.87 16.63 -59.44
CA GLU A 376 -6.28 17.00 -59.61
C GLU A 376 -7.17 15.74 -59.57
N LYS A 377 -8.35 15.86 -58.98
CA LYS A 377 -9.30 14.75 -58.78
C LYS A 377 -9.89 14.28 -60.10
#